data_AF-A0A6J4LLU9-F1
#
_entry.id   AF-A0A6J4LLU9-F1
#
_cell.length_a   1.000
_cell.length_b   1.000
_cell.length_c   1.000
_cell.angle_alpha   90.00
_cell.angle_beta   90.00
_cell.angle_gamma   90.00
#
_symmetry.space_group_name_H-M   'P 1'
#
loop_
_entity.id
_entity.type
_entity.pdbx_description
1 polymer ?
#
loop_
_entity_poly.entity_id
_entity_poly.type
_entity_poly.pdbx_seq_one_letter_code
_entity_poly.pdbx_strand_id
1 'polypeptide(L)' 'MVIAVGPSGTDVSASGGRHWLKVDRTPFDAVDCPRDGSCWASGPDGGVGRLRWR' A
#
# COMPACT_ATOMS: atom_id res chain seq x y z
N MET A 1 1.93 -6.74 -10.10
CA MET A 1 1.12 -6.31 -8.94
C MET A 1 1.41 -4.83 -8.70
N VAL A 2 0.40 -4.06 -8.33
CA VAL A 2 0.57 -2.64 -7.97
C VAL A 2 -0.17 -2.35 -6.67
N ILE A 3 0.28 -1.33 -5.95
CA ILE A 3 -0.26 -0.88 -4.68
C ILE A 3 -0.50 0.62 -4.81
N ALA A 4 -1.64 1.09 -4.32
CA ALA A 4 -1.96 2.50 -4.23
C ALA A 4 -2.27 2.85 -2.77
N VAL A 5 -1.77 4.00 -2.33
CA VAL A 5 -2.06 4.57 -1.01
C VAL A 5 -2.66 5.96 -1.16
N GLY A 6 -3.37 6.40 -0.14
CA GLY A 6 -3.85 7.76 -0.04
C GLY A 6 -4.67 7.99 1.23
N PRO A 7 -5.36 9.14 1.34
CA PRO A 7 -6.16 9.49 2.51
C PRO A 7 -7.29 8.50 2.84
N SER A 8 -7.70 7.66 1.88
CA SER A 8 -8.78 6.67 2.07
C SER A 8 -8.28 5.25 2.38
N GLY A 9 -6.97 5.05 2.53
CA GLY A 9 -6.38 3.75 2.81
C GLY A 9 -5.46 3.21 1.72
N THR A 10 -5.29 1.90 1.74
CA THR A 10 -4.45 1.13 0.81
C THR A 10 -5.29 0.17 -0.02
N ASP A 11 -5.05 0.18 -1.33
CA ASP A 11 -5.66 -0.73 -2.29
C ASP A 11 -4.56 -1.50 -3.04
N VAL A 12 -4.79 -2.79 -3.30
CA VAL A 12 -3.86 -3.67 -4.04
C VAL A 12 -4.50 -4.18 -5.32
N SER A 13 -3.68 -4.38 -6.35
CA SER A 13 -4.11 -4.97 -7.61
C SER A 13 -3.13 -6.05 -8.10
N ALA A 14 -3.62 -7.29 -8.17
CA ALA A 14 -2.92 -8.39 -8.83
C ALA A 14 -2.99 -8.29 -10.37
N SER A 15 -4.00 -7.57 -10.91
CA SER A 15 -4.25 -7.44 -12.35
C SER A 15 -3.58 -6.22 -12.99
N GLY A 16 -2.64 -5.58 -12.30
CA GLY A 16 -1.92 -4.41 -12.83
C GLY A 16 -2.78 -3.14 -12.93
N GLY A 17 -3.76 -3.00 -12.05
CA GLY A 17 -4.61 -1.81 -11.94
C GLY A 17 -6.00 -1.94 -12.57
N ARG A 18 -6.36 -3.11 -13.14
CA ARG A 18 -7.70 -3.34 -13.72
C ARG A 18 -8.78 -3.62 -12.67
N HIS A 19 -8.41 -4.28 -11.58
CA HIS A 19 -9.27 -4.57 -10.43
C HIS A 19 -8.51 -4.29 -9.14
N TRP A 20 -9.19 -3.75 -8.14
CA TRP A 20 -8.60 -3.30 -6.89
C TRP A 20 -9.31 -3.92 -5.69
N LEU A 21 -8.53 -4.21 -4.65
CA LEU A 21 -9.00 -4.69 -3.36
C LEU A 21 -8.52 -3.75 -2.26
N LYS A 22 -9.45 -3.23 -1.46
CA LYS A 22 -9.13 -2.48 -0.25
C LYS A 22 -8.61 -3.42 0.82
N VAL A 23 -7.38 -3.20 1.28
CA VAL A 23 -6.72 -4.04 2.29
C VAL A 23 -6.49 -3.32 3.61
N ASP A 24 -6.51 -1.98 3.59
CA ASP A 24 -6.34 -1.16 4.78
C ASP A 24 -7.04 0.19 4.60
N ARG A 25 -7.42 0.85 5.70
CA ARG A 25 -8.10 2.17 5.72
C ARG A 25 -7.24 3.29 6.32
N THR A 26 -6.04 2.97 6.81
CA THR A 26 -5.11 3.94 7.38
C THR A 26 -4.61 4.87 6.28
N PRO A 27 -4.65 6.20 6.48
CA PRO A 27 -4.12 7.13 5.50
C PRO A 27 -2.60 7.01 5.41
N PHE A 28 -2.10 6.93 4.18
CA PHE A 28 -0.68 6.98 3.86
C PHE A 28 -0.47 7.91 2.67
N ASP A 29 0.66 8.63 2.67
CA ASP A 29 1.01 9.64 1.67
C ASP A 29 1.91 9.07 0.57
N ALA A 30 2.73 8.06 0.90
CA ALA A 30 3.66 7.43 -0.03
C ALA A 30 3.79 5.93 0.22
N VAL A 31 4.16 5.20 -0.84
CA VAL A 31 4.46 3.77 -0.80
C VAL A 31 5.70 3.49 -1.65
N ASP A 32 6.59 2.63 -1.15
CA ASP A 32 7.74 2.12 -1.90
C ASP A 32 7.86 0.60 -1.74
N CYS A 33 8.20 -0.06 -2.85
CA CYS A 33 8.35 -1.51 -2.95
C CYS A 33 9.73 -1.84 -3.55
N PRO A 34 10.79 -1.89 -2.72
CA PRO A 34 12.11 -2.28 -3.15
C PRO A 34 12.18 -3.70 -3.74
N ARG A 35 13.30 -3.99 -4.40
CA ARG A 35 13.55 -5.27 -5.11
C ARG A 35 13.56 -6.50 -4.19
N ASP A 36 13.71 -6.31 -2.88
CA ASP A 36 13.65 -7.40 -1.90
C ASP A 36 12.22 -7.92 -1.66
N GLY A 37 11.22 -7.32 -2.33
CA GLY A 37 9.82 -7.72 -2.25
C GLY A 37 9.10 -7.19 -1.02
N SER A 38 9.76 -6.43 -0.16
CA SER A 38 9.09 -5.68 0.89
C SER A 38 8.36 -4.48 0.30
N CYS A 39 7.23 -4.11 0.89
CA CYS A 39 6.49 -2.90 0.53
C CYS A 39 6.16 -2.14 1.81
N TRP A 40 6.49 -0.86 1.83
CA TRP A 40 6.36 0.03 2.97
C TRP A 40 5.56 1.26 2.59
N ALA A 41 4.83 1.79 3.56
CA ALA A 41 4.07 3.02 3.41
C ALA A 41 4.39 3.98 4.55
N SER A 42 4.42 5.29 4.25
CA SER A 42 4.56 6.37 5.23
C SER A 42 3.34 7.28 5.19
N GLY A 43 2.95 7.81 6.34
CA GLY A 43 1.74 8.62 6.49
C GLY A 43 1.80 9.61 7.64
N PRO A 44 0.66 10.23 7.99
CA PRO A 44 0.55 11.26 9.02
C PRO A 44 1.12 10.84 10.37
N ASP A 45 1.59 11.82 11.15
CA ASP A 45 2.10 11.64 12.52
C ASP A 45 3.22 10.58 12.66
N GLY A 46 3.98 10.35 11.58
CA GLY A 46 5.03 9.32 11.55
C GLY A 46 4.48 7.90 11.37
N GLY A 47 3.27 7.75 10.83
CA GLY A 47 2.67 6.45 10.54
C GLY A 47 3.52 5.62 9.57
N VAL A 48 3.72 4.35 9.90
CA VAL A 48 4.47 3.39 9.08
C VAL A 48 3.64 2.13 8.87
N GLY A 49 3.44 1.75 7.61
CA GLY A 49 2.81 0.50 7.21
C GLY A 49 3.81 -0.44 6.55
N ARG A 50 3.67 -1.75 6.78
CA ARG A 50 4.34 -2.77 5.98
C ARG A 50 3.33 -3.77 5.48
N LEU A 51 3.31 -3.99 4.16
CA LEU A 51 2.45 -5.00 3.58
C LEU A 51 2.96 -6.40 3.91
N ARG A 52 2.04 -7.25 4.38
CA ARG A 52 2.30 -8.66 4.68
C ARG A 52 1.37 -9.52 3.86
N TRP A 53 1.95 -10.29 2.95
CA TRP A 53 1.27 -11.38 2.28
C TRP A 53 1.11 -12.51 3.30
N ARG A 54 -0.11 -13.00 3.48
CA ARG A 54 -0.34 -14.28 4.16
C ARG A 54 -0.07 -15.42 3.19
#